data_AF-X1MAT0-F1
#
_entry.id   AF-X1MAT0-F1
#
_cell.length_a   1.000
_cell.length_b   1.000
_cell.length_c   1.000
_cell.angle_alpha   90.00
_cell.angle_beta   90.00
_cell.angle_gamma   90.00
#
_symmetry.space_group_name_H-M   'P 1'
#
loop_
_entity.id
_entity.type
_entity.pdbx_description
1 polymer ?
#
loop_
_entity_poly.entity_id
_entity_poly.type
_entity_poly.pdbx_seq_one_letter_code
_entity_poly.pdbx_strand_id
1 'polypeptide(L)' 'AQKIASKSPIAIQIGKQAFYTMSDLEYSKALKYLAEMMAILATTEDAKEGVTAFLQKRAPQWKRH' A
#
# COMPACT_ATOMS: atom_id res chain seq x y z
N ALA A 1 -0.73 14.54 -10.88
CA ALA A 1 -1.40 13.31 -11.38
C ALA A 1 -0.41 12.15 -11.63
N GLN A 2 0.63 12.32 -12.46
CA GLN A 2 1.49 11.20 -12.92
C GLN A 2 2.23 10.43 -11.80
N LYS A 3 2.71 11.11 -10.74
CA LYS A 3 3.44 10.45 -9.63
C LYS A 3 2.59 9.50 -8.78
N ILE A 4 1.26 9.72 -8.71
CA ILE A 4 0.33 8.83 -7.99
C ILE A 4 -0.13 7.72 -8.93
N ALA A 5 -0.36 8.04 -10.21
CA ALA A 5 -0.73 7.05 -11.22
C ALA A 5 0.36 5.99 -11.47
N SER A 6 1.62 6.28 -11.13
CA SER A 6 2.72 5.31 -11.19
C SER A 6 2.79 4.37 -9.97
N LYS A 7 1.91 4.52 -8.99
CA LYS A 7 1.85 3.68 -7.78
C LYS A 7 0.78 2.60 -7.93
N SER A 8 0.92 1.53 -7.13
CA SER A 8 -0.10 0.48 -7.03
C SER A 8 -1.46 1.08 -6.65
N PRO A 9 -2.52 0.84 -7.45
CA PRO A 9 -3.87 1.33 -7.14
C PRO A 9 -4.39 0.81 -5.79
N ILE A 10 -4.16 -0.49 -5.51
CA ILE A 10 -4.60 -1.11 -4.25
C ILE A 10 -3.82 -0.56 -3.05
N ALA A 11 -2.52 -0.27 -3.21
CA ALA A 11 -1.73 0.37 -2.15
C ALA A 11 -2.22 1.80 -1.84
N ILE A 12 -2.61 2.57 -2.87
CA ILE A 12 -3.18 3.91 -2.67
C ILE A 12 -4.53 3.84 -1.98
N GLN A 13 -5.39 2.89 -2.36
CA GLN A 13 -6.70 2.70 -1.74
C GLN A 13 -6.58 2.32 -0.26
N ILE A 14 -5.79 1.27 0.05
CA ILE A 14 -5.55 0.81 1.42
C ILE A 14 -4.89 1.92 2.24
N GLY A 15 -3.85 2.57 1.70
CA GLY A 15 -3.15 3.65 2.40
C GLY A 15 -4.04 4.85 2.70
N LYS A 16 -4.91 5.24 1.75
CA LYS A 16 -5.88 6.32 1.97
C LYS A 16 -6.87 5.97 3.07
N GLN A 17 -7.48 4.78 3.00
CA GLN A 17 -8.41 4.33 4.03
C GLN A 17 -7.73 4.28 5.39
N ALA A 18 -6.53 3.70 5.45
CA ALA A 18 -5.79 3.56 6.68
C ALA A 18 -5.46 4.92 7.31
N PHE A 19 -5.07 5.90 6.49
CA PHE A 19 -4.79 7.27 6.94
C PHE A 19 -5.99 7.92 7.62
N TYR A 20 -7.17 7.86 6.99
CA TYR A 20 -8.39 8.43 7.57
C TYR A 20 -8.88 7.65 8.80
N THR A 21 -8.74 6.33 8.83
CA THR A 21 -9.11 5.57 10.02
C THR A 21 -8.17 5.85 11.19
N MET A 22 -6.86 6.01 10.95
CA MET A 22 -5.90 6.31 11.99
C MET A 22 -6.08 7.69 12.63
N SER A 23 -6.61 8.68 11.91
CA SER A 23 -6.81 10.02 12.47
C SER A 23 -7.82 10.07 13.61
N ASP A 24 -8.73 9.08 13.66
CA ASP A 24 -9.77 8.97 14.68
C ASP A 24 -9.37 8.03 15.85
N LEU A 25 -8.16 7.45 15.80
CA LEU A 25 -7.66 6.50 16.79
C LEU A 25 -6.61 7.12 17.70
N GLU A 26 -6.59 6.68 18.96
CA GLU A 26 -5.45 6.92 19.85
C GLU A 26 -4.18 6.30 19.27
N TYR A 27 -3.02 6.94 19.49
CA TYR A 27 -1.74 6.58 18.89
C TYR A 27 -1.39 5.08 18.95
N SER A 28 -1.59 4.45 20.11
CA SER A 28 -1.30 3.02 20.30
C SER A 28 -2.21 2.10 19.46
N LYS A 29 -3.47 2.49 19.26
CA LYS A 29 -4.44 1.79 18.41
C LYS A 29 -4.16 2.05 16.94
N ALA A 30 -3.84 3.29 16.58
CA ALA A 30 -3.44 3.66 15.23
C ALA A 30 -2.21 2.86 14.77
N LEU A 31 -1.20 2.68 15.63
CA LEU A 31 0.00 1.91 15.31
C LEU A 31 -0.31 0.41 15.09
N LYS A 32 -1.15 -0.20 15.93
CA LYS A 32 -1.58 -1.60 15.74
C LYS A 32 -2.35 -1.77 14.43
N TYR A 33 -3.30 -0.88 14.19
CA TYR A 33 -4.08 -0.88 12.96
C TYR A 33 -3.21 -0.69 11.71
N LEU A 34 -2.22 0.19 11.76
CA LEU A 34 -1.25 0.36 10.68
C LEU A 34 -0.48 -0.93 10.39
N ALA A 35 -0.02 -1.63 11.43
CA ALA A 35 0.70 -2.88 11.28
C ALA A 35 -0.16 -3.96 10.59
N GLU A 36 -1.44 -4.06 10.95
CA GLU A 36 -2.39 -4.97 10.31
C GLU A 36 -2.61 -4.62 8.83
N MET A 37 -2.81 -3.34 8.51
CA MET A 37 -3.00 -2.90 7.11
C MET A 37 -1.75 -3.14 6.26
N MET A 38 -0.56 -2.95 6.84
CA MET A 38 0.71 -3.27 6.17
C MET A 38 0.88 -4.78 5.95
N ALA A 39 0.46 -5.62 6.90
CA ALA A 39 0.47 -7.06 6.73
C ALA A 39 -0.46 -7.49 5.58
N ILE A 40 -1.67 -6.93 5.51
CA ILE A 40 -2.59 -7.18 4.38
C ILE A 40 -1.96 -6.73 3.07
N LEU A 41 -1.41 -5.52 3.01
CA LEU A 41 -0.77 -5.00 1.81
C LEU A 41 0.35 -5.92 1.32
N ALA A 42 1.17 -6.44 2.23
CA ALA A 42 2.25 -7.37 1.92
C ALA A 42 1.78 -8.70 1.30
N THR A 43 0.52 -9.10 1.51
CA THR A 43 -0.04 -10.31 0.88
C THR A 43 -0.55 -10.09 -0.54
N THR A 44 -0.65 -8.82 -1.00
CA THR A 44 -1.17 -8.49 -2.32
C THR A 44 -0.18 -8.85 -3.45
N GLU A 45 -0.73 -9.14 -4.63
CA GLU A 45 0.07 -9.37 -5.84
C GLU A 45 0.87 -8.12 -6.24
N ASP A 46 0.33 -6.94 -6.02
CA ASP A 46 1.03 -5.67 -6.24
C ASP A 46 2.23 -5.51 -5.29
N ALA A 47 2.16 -5.99 -4.04
CA ALA A 47 3.33 -5.97 -3.16
C ALA A 47 4.46 -6.88 -3.69
N LYS A 48 4.12 -8.09 -4.14
CA LYS A 48 5.09 -9.00 -4.77
C LYS A 48 5.71 -8.37 -6.01
N GLU A 49 4.88 -7.85 -6.91
CA GLU A 49 5.33 -7.18 -8.14
C GLU A 49 6.19 -5.95 -7.85
N GLY A 50 5.83 -5.13 -6.86
CA GLY A 50 6.61 -3.96 -6.47
C GLY A 50 8.01 -4.34 -5.99
N VAL A 51 8.12 -5.39 -5.16
CA VAL A 51 9.42 -5.93 -4.72
C VAL A 51 10.19 -6.50 -5.91
N THR A 52 9.56 -7.31 -6.75
CA THR A 52 10.21 -7.90 -7.93
C THR A 52 10.71 -6.83 -8.90
N ALA A 53 9.88 -5.84 -9.24
CA ALA A 53 10.24 -4.76 -10.15
C ALA A 53 11.39 -3.90 -9.60
N PHE A 54 11.39 -3.64 -8.29
CA PHE A 54 12.49 -2.95 -7.62
C PHE A 54 13.81 -3.74 -7.71
N LEU A 55 13.77 -5.03 -7.38
CA LEU A 55 14.95 -5.91 -7.47
C LEU A 55 15.47 -6.03 -8.92
N GLN A 56 14.56 -6.05 -9.90
CA GLN A 56 14.89 -6.13 -11.32
C GLN A 56 15.20 -4.77 -11.97
N LYS A 57 15.16 -3.66 -11.21
CA LYS A 57 15.37 -2.29 -11.71
C LYS A 57 14.48 -1.90 -12.91
N ARG A 58 13.24 -2.40 -12.94
CA ARG A 58 12.25 -2.10 -13.97
C ARG A 58 11.06 -1.35 -13.38
N ALA A 59 10.24 -0.77 -14.25
CA ALA A 59 8.96 -0.23 -13.83
C ALA A 59 8.02 -1.39 -13.41
N PRO A 60 7.28 -1.24 -12.30
CA PRO A 60 6.29 -2.22 -11.87
C PRO A 60 5.07 -2.22 -12.79
N GLN A 61 4.49 -3.40 -12.99
CA GLN A 61 3.28 -3.62 -13.77
C GLN A 61 2.11 -3.93 -12.83
N TRP A 62 1.42 -2.88 -12.41
CA TRP A 62 0.28 -3.02 -11.50
C TRP A 62 -0.90 -3.70 -12.17
N LYS A 63 -1.51 -4.69 -11.51
CA LYS A 63 -2.75 -5.29 -11.99
C LYS A 63 -3.90 -4.33 -11.67
N ARG A 64 -4.63 -3.88 -12.70
CA ARG A 64 -5.89 -3.16 -12.51
C ARG A 64 -6.96 -4.21 -12.20
N HIS A 65 -7.40 -4.27 -10.94
CA HIS A 65 -8.63 -4.94 -10.54
C HIS A 65 -9.80 -3.97 -10.65
#